data_AF-A0A1Q6EP36-F1
#
_entry.id   AF-A0A1Q6EP36-F1
#
_cell.length_a   1.000
_cell.length_b   1.000
_cell.length_c   1.000
_cell.angle_alpha   90.00
_cell.angle_beta   90.00
_cell.angle_gamma   90.00
#
_symmetry.space_group_name_H-M   'P 1'
#
loop_
_entity.id
_entity.type
_entity.pdbx_description
1 polymer ?
#
loop_
_entity_poly.entity_id
_entity_poly.type
_entity_poly.pdbx_seq_one_letter_code
_entity_poly.pdbx_strand_id
1 'polypeptide(L)'
;MPDNSGLRKTYLALYDTVPGGTGYLKQLSDPDTMFEVFSRAKEVMEHCECAKNGGDGCYRCLYAYRQSQDLKLISRKTALAMLTGILDLANKRSRVTTVSKINTNKLFDSGLEQQFIEALRCMHAHPFAESDDAKGRRAIVKDEFINSKPGYSITVNGSVWSVEPQVALGPADGVAIPCKPDFVLTVSNIDESGDVVEHDGRKPVAIFTDGLQYHTGIVAQDSLKREALRQAGYRIWSLDYDDVIGYVQGKDVAQLADPMLAPKSMPSPVAYKSTIGKRTDEFNPSEVSAMAMLEYYLAEPDAERIFAIQALAMSYALNPRNKNVEPQAVDMLHRNEALHGENESTFMICSSWNPSNCTRLKFQSGLCIGEDMRTTEPHVGMVFSDIQRDAAKAKNDDYNPLDALDENEAETFKTQWAAFWHFANVMQFSEYFHAIGDAALRDESMYEPLRNGLRNAPDLQKDNDSEWNDILADPTYVYCADETKEAVKRFIESDIPAPDALGYELLDENEEIIAQAELAWEDGKIVFFPSYDLQSDRENADEFVKRGWTIITENNDDLDKVFASLTEGMER
;
A
#
# COMPACT_ATOMS: atom_id res chain seq x y z
N MET A 1 7.89 15.02 21.39
CA MET A 1 8.84 14.90 20.27
C MET A 1 8.01 14.93 19.00
N PRO A 2 8.16 15.92 18.12
CA PRO A 2 7.49 15.91 16.83
C PRO A 2 8.20 14.89 15.94
N ASP A 3 7.50 13.85 15.51
CA ASP A 3 8.02 12.86 14.55
C ASP A 3 7.48 13.12 13.14
N ASN A 4 7.01 14.35 12.86
CA ASN A 4 6.43 14.81 11.58
C ASN A 4 5.34 13.91 10.98
N SER A 5 4.83 12.92 11.73
CA SER A 5 3.82 11.96 11.27
C SER A 5 2.38 12.49 11.33
N GLY A 6 2.16 13.69 11.86
CA GLY A 6 0.82 14.22 12.14
C GLY A 6 0.04 13.45 13.23
N LEU A 7 0.56 12.30 13.70
CA LEU A 7 -0.06 11.47 14.73
C LEU A 7 0.14 12.11 16.12
N ARG A 8 -0.96 12.30 16.86
CA ARG A 8 -0.87 12.65 18.28
C ARG A 8 -0.56 11.39 19.10
N LYS A 9 0.69 10.96 19.05
CA LYS A 9 1.18 9.85 19.90
C LYS A 9 1.16 10.31 21.36
N THR A 10 0.49 9.54 22.22
CA THR A 10 0.44 9.81 23.66
C THR A 10 1.64 9.16 24.31
N TYR A 11 2.60 9.98 24.74
CA TYR A 11 3.80 9.52 25.42
C TYR A 11 3.70 9.77 26.92
N LEU A 12 4.13 8.79 27.73
CA LEU A 12 4.43 9.03 29.13
C LEU A 12 5.93 9.32 29.27
N ALA A 13 6.27 10.56 29.60
CA ALA A 13 7.65 10.96 29.85
C ALA A 13 7.95 10.96 31.34
N LEU A 14 8.95 10.19 31.76
CA LEU A 14 9.50 10.20 33.12
C LEU A 14 10.80 11.00 33.11
N TYR A 15 10.89 12.05 33.95
CA TYR A 15 12.08 12.90 34.01
C TYR A 15 12.33 13.41 35.43
N ASP A 16 13.57 13.81 35.69
CA ASP A 16 14.00 14.33 36.98
C ASP A 16 13.79 15.84 37.03
N THR A 17 13.20 16.33 38.10
CA THR A 17 13.02 17.76 38.33
C THR A 17 14.25 18.44 38.92
N VAL A 18 15.25 17.68 39.41
CA VAL A 18 16.49 18.21 39.97
C VAL A 18 17.47 18.57 38.85
N PRO A 19 17.96 19.82 38.78
CA PRO A 19 18.97 20.22 37.80
C PRO A 19 20.24 19.37 37.92
N GLY A 20 20.66 18.75 36.82
CA GLY A 20 21.81 17.82 36.78
C GLY A 20 21.46 16.34 36.98
N GLY A 21 20.21 16.04 37.39
CA GLY A 21 19.71 14.68 37.58
C GLY A 21 20.23 14.01 38.86
N THR A 22 19.36 13.27 39.52
CA THR A 22 19.69 12.47 40.73
C THR A 22 20.32 11.11 40.39
N GLY A 23 20.27 10.70 39.12
CA GLY A 23 20.74 9.40 38.66
C GLY A 23 19.74 8.25 38.85
N TYR A 24 18.63 8.43 39.58
CA TYR A 24 17.64 7.37 39.79
C TYR A 24 16.93 6.94 38.49
N LEU A 25 16.62 7.88 37.59
CA LEU A 25 16.02 7.57 36.30
C LEU A 25 16.90 6.72 35.38
N LYS A 26 18.23 6.75 35.57
CA LYS A 26 19.15 5.90 34.83
C LYS A 26 18.99 4.42 35.21
N GLN A 27 18.48 4.11 36.39
CA GLN A 27 18.17 2.74 36.78
C GLN A 27 16.86 2.27 36.12
N LEU A 28 15.91 3.17 35.91
CA LEU A 28 14.64 2.89 35.24
C LEU A 28 14.75 2.81 33.71
N SER A 29 15.90 3.13 33.11
CA SER A 29 16.13 2.88 31.68
C SER A 29 16.35 1.40 31.36
N ASP A 30 16.61 0.58 32.37
CA ASP A 30 16.59 -0.87 32.24
C ASP A 30 15.14 -1.38 32.15
N PRO A 31 14.75 -2.08 31.05
CA PRO A 31 13.38 -2.51 30.85
C PRO A 31 12.85 -3.41 31.97
N ASP A 32 13.66 -4.34 32.48
CA ASP A 32 13.22 -5.27 33.52
C ASP A 32 12.94 -4.55 34.84
N THR A 33 13.80 -3.61 35.21
CA THR A 33 13.60 -2.75 36.38
C THR A 33 12.31 -1.93 36.25
N MET A 34 12.00 -1.38 35.07
CA MET A 34 10.76 -0.62 34.86
C MET A 34 9.51 -1.52 34.92
N PHE A 35 9.58 -2.72 34.36
CA PHE A 35 8.49 -3.69 34.43
C PHE A 35 8.27 -4.21 35.86
N GLU A 36 9.33 -4.34 36.67
CA GLU A 36 9.22 -4.64 38.09
C GLU A 36 8.46 -3.51 38.84
N VAL A 37 8.75 -2.24 38.52
CA VAL A 37 8.01 -1.10 39.07
C VAL A 37 6.52 -1.17 38.70
N PHE A 38 6.19 -1.47 37.44
CA PHE A 38 4.80 -1.65 37.02
C PHE A 38 4.11 -2.82 37.74
N SER A 39 4.80 -3.94 37.89
CA SER A 39 4.28 -5.11 38.62
C SER A 39 3.96 -4.77 40.08
N ARG A 40 4.89 -4.11 40.78
CA ARG A 40 4.67 -3.66 42.17
C ARG A 40 3.55 -2.61 42.26
N ALA A 41 3.45 -1.70 41.29
CA ALA A 41 2.38 -0.71 41.26
C ALA A 41 1.00 -1.38 41.08
N LYS A 42 0.91 -2.39 40.21
CA LYS A 42 -0.29 -3.22 40.04
C LYS A 42 -0.65 -3.91 41.35
N GLU A 43 0.30 -4.59 42.00
CA GLU A 43 0.08 -5.29 43.27
C GLU A 43 -0.43 -4.36 44.38
N VAL A 44 0.17 -3.16 44.53
CA VAL A 44 -0.25 -2.15 45.51
C VAL A 44 -1.68 -1.70 45.25
N MET A 45 -2.08 -1.51 43.99
CA MET A 45 -3.44 -1.11 43.63
C MET A 45 -4.46 -2.23 43.86
N GLU A 46 -4.14 -3.47 43.47
CA GLU A 46 -5.01 -4.64 43.65
C GLU A 46 -5.30 -4.91 45.13
N HIS A 47 -4.29 -4.81 45.98
CA HIS A 47 -4.39 -5.15 47.40
C HIS A 47 -4.72 -3.96 48.32
N CYS A 48 -4.95 -2.77 47.74
CA CYS A 48 -5.25 -1.59 48.55
C CYS A 48 -6.58 -1.73 49.29
N GLU A 49 -6.60 -1.38 50.58
CA GLU A 49 -7.80 -1.42 51.43
C GLU A 49 -8.99 -0.63 50.86
N CYS A 50 -8.74 0.42 50.07
CA CYS A 50 -9.81 1.20 49.46
C CYS A 50 -10.65 0.36 48.47
N ALA A 51 -10.11 -0.72 47.92
CA ALA A 51 -10.86 -1.64 47.05
C ALA A 51 -11.96 -2.38 47.81
N LYS A 52 -11.66 -2.82 49.04
CA LYS A 52 -12.60 -3.52 49.92
C LYS A 52 -13.74 -2.62 50.38
N ASN A 53 -13.50 -1.31 50.43
CA ASN A 53 -14.46 -0.30 50.83
C ASN A 53 -15.22 0.33 49.63
N GLY A 54 -15.12 -0.26 48.44
CA GLY A 54 -15.83 0.19 47.23
C GLY A 54 -15.27 1.46 46.58
N GLY A 55 -14.09 1.95 47.00
CA GLY A 55 -13.45 3.12 46.42
C GLY A 55 -12.67 2.77 45.14
N ASP A 56 -12.66 3.66 44.16
CA ASP A 56 -11.97 3.50 42.86
C ASP A 56 -10.59 4.21 42.81
N GLY A 57 -9.98 4.44 43.98
CA GLY A 57 -8.67 5.07 44.13
C GLY A 57 -8.53 5.75 45.48
N CYS A 58 -7.28 5.94 45.95
CA CYS A 58 -6.99 6.75 47.14
C CYS A 58 -5.53 7.25 47.11
N TYR A 59 -5.16 8.13 48.04
CA TYR A 59 -3.79 8.68 48.18
C TYR A 59 -2.72 7.64 48.58
N ARG A 60 -3.12 6.43 48.94
CA ARG A 60 -2.18 5.33 49.24
C ARG A 60 -1.80 4.51 48.01
N CYS A 61 -2.62 4.51 46.96
CA CYS A 61 -2.38 3.66 45.78
C CYS A 61 -2.33 4.40 44.45
N LEU A 62 -3.10 5.48 44.26
CA LEU A 62 -3.25 6.10 42.94
C LEU A 62 -3.28 7.64 42.95
N TYR A 63 -3.85 8.27 43.97
CA TYR A 63 -4.01 9.73 43.99
C TYR A 63 -2.73 10.46 44.41
N ALA A 64 -2.44 11.58 43.74
CA ALA A 64 -1.40 12.53 44.13
C ALA A 64 -2.01 13.84 44.65
N TYR A 65 -1.40 14.44 45.68
CA TYR A 65 -1.90 15.67 46.30
C TYR A 65 -2.04 16.87 45.34
N ARG A 66 -1.30 16.88 44.23
CA ARG A 66 -1.34 17.95 43.22
C ARG A 66 -2.50 17.83 42.21
N GLN A 67 -3.26 16.73 42.22
CA GLN A 67 -4.30 16.41 41.22
C GLN A 67 -5.72 16.40 41.82
N SER A 68 -5.95 17.13 42.92
CA SER A 68 -7.23 17.09 43.65
C SER A 68 -8.44 17.56 42.85
N GLN A 69 -8.25 18.38 41.81
CA GLN A 69 -9.32 18.87 40.92
C GLN A 69 -9.79 17.81 39.90
N ASP A 70 -8.91 16.88 39.51
CA ASP A 70 -9.17 15.88 38.46
C ASP A 70 -9.46 14.48 39.01
N LEU A 71 -9.67 14.33 40.33
CA LEU A 71 -9.90 13.03 40.97
C LEU A 71 -11.07 12.25 40.35
N LYS A 72 -12.05 12.92 39.75
CA LYS A 72 -13.19 12.30 39.05
C LYS A 72 -12.79 11.60 37.74
N LEU A 73 -11.63 11.92 37.18
CA LEU A 73 -11.10 11.35 35.93
C LEU A 73 -10.10 10.21 36.20
N ILE A 74 -9.76 9.95 37.47
CA ILE A 74 -8.77 8.96 37.87
C ILE A 74 -9.48 7.71 38.39
N SER A 75 -9.29 6.58 37.70
CA SER A 75 -9.91 5.29 38.03
C SER A 75 -8.86 4.21 38.24
N ARG A 76 -8.92 3.53 39.39
CA ARG A 76 -8.09 2.35 39.67
C ARG A 76 -8.42 1.23 38.72
N LYS A 77 -9.70 1.02 38.38
CA LYS A 77 -10.09 -0.02 37.42
C LYS A 77 -9.40 0.18 36.07
N THR A 78 -9.40 1.40 35.53
CA THR A 78 -8.72 1.72 34.27
C THR A 78 -7.20 1.56 34.38
N ALA A 79 -6.59 2.03 35.48
CA ALA A 79 -5.15 1.88 35.71
C ALA A 79 -4.72 0.41 35.79
N LEU A 80 -5.51 -0.44 36.46
CA LEU A 80 -5.26 -1.89 36.55
C LEU A 80 -5.43 -2.59 35.20
N ALA A 81 -6.42 -2.18 34.39
CA ALA A 81 -6.58 -2.70 33.04
C ALA A 81 -5.36 -2.39 32.16
N MET A 82 -4.88 -1.14 32.21
CA MET A 82 -3.67 -0.72 31.47
C MET A 82 -2.43 -1.49 31.93
N LEU A 83 -2.17 -1.59 33.23
CA LEU A 83 -1.00 -2.32 33.75
C LEU A 83 -1.10 -3.82 33.46
N THR A 84 -2.30 -4.41 33.50
CA THR A 84 -2.50 -5.82 33.16
C THR A 84 -2.19 -6.06 31.69
N GLY A 85 -2.65 -5.19 30.80
CA GLY A 85 -2.33 -5.28 29.37
C GLY A 85 -0.83 -5.11 29.09
N ILE A 86 -0.13 -4.22 29.81
CA ILE A 86 1.33 -4.04 29.65
C ILE A 86 2.12 -5.24 30.18
N LEU A 87 1.70 -5.82 31.31
CA LEU A 87 2.39 -6.92 32.00
C LEU A 87 1.99 -8.31 31.52
N ASP A 88 1.20 -8.42 30.45
CA ASP A 88 0.82 -9.72 29.89
C ASP A 88 2.07 -10.51 29.45
N LEU A 89 2.15 -11.78 29.85
CA LEU A 89 3.26 -12.66 29.53
C LEU A 89 3.30 -13.00 28.03
N ALA A 90 2.18 -12.85 27.31
CA ALA A 90 2.13 -12.98 25.86
C ALA A 90 2.78 -11.79 25.12
N ASN A 91 3.07 -10.68 25.79
CA ASN A 91 3.71 -9.53 25.15
C ASN A 91 5.20 -9.79 24.90
N LYS A 92 5.60 -9.75 23.63
CA LYS A 92 7.02 -9.71 23.25
C LYS A 92 7.58 -8.29 23.44
N ARG A 93 8.83 -8.19 23.92
CA ARG A 93 9.53 -6.92 24.15
C ARG A 93 10.70 -6.82 23.18
N SER A 94 10.66 -5.86 22.25
CA SER A 94 11.76 -5.61 21.31
C SER A 94 12.37 -4.22 21.54
N ARG A 95 13.67 -4.09 21.28
CA ARG A 95 14.37 -2.81 21.40
C ARG A 95 14.22 -2.04 20.09
N VAL A 96 13.57 -0.88 20.16
CA VAL A 96 13.49 0.06 19.03
C VAL A 96 14.57 1.13 19.14
N THR A 97 15.17 1.53 18.01
CA THR A 97 16.18 2.59 17.95
C THR A 97 15.57 3.97 18.17
N THR A 98 14.34 4.18 17.71
CA THR A 98 13.58 5.41 17.87
C THR A 98 12.11 5.11 18.16
N VAL A 99 11.45 6.02 18.89
CA VAL A 99 10.02 5.91 19.24
C VAL A 99 9.12 6.03 17.99
N SER A 100 9.65 6.51 16.87
CA SER A 100 8.94 6.58 15.59
C SER A 100 8.64 5.20 14.98
N LYS A 101 9.43 4.16 15.30
CA LYS A 101 9.30 2.79 14.74
C LYS A 101 8.31 1.87 15.49
N ILE A 102 7.59 2.37 16.49
CA ILE A 102 6.61 1.55 17.23
C ILE A 102 5.30 1.47 16.43
N ASN A 103 4.99 0.30 15.85
CA ASN A 103 3.73 0.06 15.15
C ASN A 103 2.57 -0.09 16.16
N THR A 104 1.49 0.66 15.97
CA THR A 104 0.40 0.80 16.95
C THR A 104 -0.82 -0.08 16.67
N ASN A 105 -0.90 -0.75 15.51
CA ASN A 105 -2.00 -1.65 15.18
C ASN A 105 -1.52 -2.80 14.28
N LYS A 106 -1.78 -4.06 14.65
CA LYS A 106 -1.35 -5.25 13.88
C LYS A 106 -2.05 -5.40 12.51
N LEU A 107 -3.06 -4.57 12.24
CA LEU A 107 -3.85 -4.58 11.01
C LEU A 107 -3.25 -3.72 9.88
N PHE A 108 -2.32 -2.82 10.22
CA PHE A 108 -1.78 -1.83 9.29
C PHE A 108 -0.25 -1.88 9.26
N ASP A 109 0.30 -1.78 8.06
CA ASP A 109 1.75 -1.75 7.85
C ASP A 109 2.30 -0.34 8.14
N SER A 110 1.46 0.70 8.04
CA SER A 110 1.84 2.10 8.24
C SER A 110 0.81 2.95 9.01
N GLY A 111 1.28 4.09 9.53
CA GLY A 111 0.41 5.10 10.12
C GLY A 111 -0.52 5.77 9.10
N LEU A 112 -0.17 5.77 7.80
CA LEU A 112 -0.97 6.38 6.75
C LEU A 112 -2.24 5.56 6.46
N GLU A 113 -2.13 4.23 6.41
CA GLU A 113 -3.27 3.31 6.30
C GLU A 113 -4.28 3.49 7.43
N GLN A 114 -3.80 3.67 8.67
CA GLN A 114 -4.69 3.96 9.79
C GLN A 114 -5.42 5.30 9.61
N GLN A 115 -4.74 6.32 9.11
CA GLN A 115 -5.35 7.63 8.83
C GLN A 115 -6.33 7.57 7.66
N PHE A 116 -6.15 6.66 6.72
CA PHE A 116 -7.13 6.43 5.66
C PHE A 116 -8.47 5.97 6.24
N ILE A 117 -8.49 5.05 7.20
CA ILE A 117 -9.74 4.66 7.88
C ILE A 117 -10.39 5.85 8.62
N GLU A 118 -9.59 6.74 9.23
CA GLU A 118 -10.12 7.98 9.82
C GLU A 118 -10.70 8.93 8.75
N ALA A 119 -10.07 9.00 7.59
CA ALA A 119 -10.55 9.79 6.47
C ALA A 119 -11.91 9.27 5.95
N LEU A 120 -12.09 7.95 5.88
CA LEU A 120 -13.37 7.32 5.56
C LEU A 120 -14.48 7.72 6.56
N ARG A 121 -14.15 7.92 7.85
CA ARG A 121 -15.11 8.41 8.87
C ARG A 121 -15.49 9.88 8.69
N CYS A 122 -14.69 10.64 7.96
CA CYS A 122 -14.94 12.05 7.68
C CYS A 122 -15.78 12.28 6.41
N MET A 123 -16.02 11.24 5.62
CA MET A 123 -16.83 11.30 4.39
C MET A 123 -18.30 11.66 4.66
N HIS A 124 -18.95 12.22 3.66
CA HIS A 124 -20.33 12.67 3.59
C HIS A 124 -21.03 12.11 2.33
N ALA A 125 -22.35 12.15 2.32
CA ALA A 125 -23.14 11.65 1.18
C ALA A 125 -22.93 12.47 -0.10
N HIS A 126 -22.73 13.78 0.03
CA HIS A 126 -22.54 14.71 -1.09
C HIS A 126 -21.30 15.58 -0.85
N PRO A 127 -20.07 15.06 -1.07
CA PRO A 127 -18.81 15.77 -0.77
C PRO A 127 -18.69 17.16 -1.38
N PHE A 128 -19.29 17.36 -2.55
CA PHE A 128 -19.14 18.58 -3.35
C PHE A 128 -20.19 19.65 -3.04
N ALA A 129 -21.06 19.41 -2.07
CA ALA A 129 -22.07 20.38 -1.69
C ALA A 129 -21.46 21.57 -0.92
N GLU A 130 -21.84 22.79 -1.30
CA GLU A 130 -21.28 24.03 -0.73
C GLU A 130 -21.66 24.29 0.74
N SER A 131 -22.79 23.73 1.21
CA SER A 131 -23.28 23.93 2.58
C SER A 131 -23.26 22.65 3.38
N ASP A 132 -22.99 22.74 4.68
CA ASP A 132 -22.91 21.57 5.56
C ASP A 132 -24.23 20.79 5.62
N ASP A 133 -25.37 21.46 5.53
CA ASP A 133 -26.68 20.80 5.48
C ASP A 133 -26.86 20.00 4.17
N ALA A 134 -26.32 20.51 3.05
CA ALA A 134 -26.43 19.86 1.74
C ALA A 134 -25.43 18.71 1.55
N LYS A 135 -24.34 18.65 2.32
CA LYS A 135 -23.41 17.50 2.32
C LYS A 135 -24.09 16.20 2.77
N GLY A 136 -25.21 16.31 3.49
CA GLY A 136 -25.97 15.16 3.96
C GLY A 136 -25.28 14.44 5.12
N ARG A 137 -25.65 13.17 5.31
CA ARG A 137 -25.14 12.38 6.44
C ARG A 137 -23.66 12.04 6.26
N ARG A 138 -22.93 12.02 7.37
CA ARG A 138 -21.59 11.43 7.42
C ARG A 138 -21.64 9.93 7.21
N ALA A 139 -20.59 9.40 6.61
CA ALA A 139 -20.36 7.98 6.49
C ALA A 139 -20.29 7.32 7.88
N ILE A 140 -20.79 6.09 7.95
CA ILE A 140 -20.76 5.29 9.17
C ILE A 140 -19.75 4.16 8.93
N VAL A 141 -18.67 4.16 9.69
CA VAL A 141 -17.64 3.10 9.63
C VAL A 141 -17.77 2.21 10.86
N LYS A 142 -17.86 0.89 10.66
CA LYS A 142 -17.95 -0.11 11.73
C LYS A 142 -16.86 -1.15 11.55
N ASP A 143 -16.37 -1.68 12.67
CA ASP A 143 -15.47 -2.82 12.65
C ASP A 143 -16.26 -4.08 12.26
N GLU A 144 -15.73 -4.85 11.33
CA GLU A 144 -16.31 -6.12 10.86
C GLU A 144 -15.25 -7.20 10.70
N PHE A 145 -15.69 -8.43 10.44
CA PHE A 145 -14.82 -9.54 10.14
C PHE A 145 -15.08 -9.97 8.69
N ILE A 146 -14.08 -9.78 7.83
CA ILE A 146 -14.18 -10.00 6.38
C ILE A 146 -13.14 -11.05 6.02
N ASN A 147 -13.55 -12.10 5.30
CA ASN A 147 -12.65 -13.17 4.84
C ASN A 147 -11.73 -13.72 5.95
N SER A 148 -12.31 -13.96 7.13
CA SER A 148 -11.62 -14.51 8.30
C SER A 148 -10.54 -13.61 8.92
N LYS A 149 -10.51 -12.30 8.60
CA LYS A 149 -9.65 -11.31 9.26
C LYS A 149 -10.44 -10.04 9.65
N PRO A 150 -9.93 -9.24 10.60
CA PRO A 150 -10.57 -7.96 10.92
C PRO A 150 -10.55 -7.01 9.72
N GLY A 151 -11.66 -6.32 9.51
CA GLY A 151 -11.85 -5.30 8.48
C GLY A 151 -12.92 -4.30 8.90
N TYR A 152 -13.51 -3.59 7.95
CA TYR A 152 -14.53 -2.58 8.24
C TYR A 152 -15.70 -2.65 7.28
N SER A 153 -16.87 -2.17 7.67
CA SER A 153 -17.91 -1.75 6.74
C SER A 153 -18.09 -0.24 6.75
N ILE A 154 -18.41 0.31 5.58
CA ILE A 154 -18.71 1.73 5.40
C ILE A 154 -20.10 1.85 4.82
N THR A 155 -20.96 2.61 5.48
CA THR A 155 -22.24 3.04 4.92
C THR A 155 -22.15 4.51 4.53
N VAL A 156 -22.32 4.82 3.25
CA VAL A 156 -22.32 6.19 2.72
C VAL A 156 -23.40 6.33 1.64
N ASN A 157 -24.24 7.35 1.78
CA ASN A 157 -25.38 7.62 0.88
C ASN A 157 -26.24 6.37 0.57
N GLY A 158 -26.52 5.54 1.58
CA GLY A 158 -27.29 4.30 1.46
C GLY A 158 -26.52 3.09 0.90
N SER A 159 -25.34 3.31 0.30
CA SER A 159 -24.45 2.23 -0.17
C SER A 159 -23.65 1.66 1.00
N VAL A 160 -23.52 0.35 1.06
CA VAL A 160 -22.68 -0.35 2.04
C VAL A 160 -21.47 -0.95 1.32
N TRP A 161 -20.28 -0.69 1.83
CA TRP A 161 -19.01 -1.21 1.29
C TRP A 161 -18.30 -2.03 2.36
N SER A 162 -17.82 -3.22 2.00
CA SER A 162 -16.85 -3.97 2.81
C SER A 162 -15.44 -3.44 2.53
N VAL A 163 -14.65 -3.22 3.56
CA VAL A 163 -13.27 -2.71 3.50
C VAL A 163 -12.35 -3.77 4.05
N GLU A 164 -11.64 -4.45 3.16
CA GLU A 164 -10.71 -5.50 3.52
C GLU A 164 -9.28 -4.97 3.50
N PRO A 165 -8.55 -4.93 4.64
CA PRO A 165 -7.17 -4.47 4.68
C PRO A 165 -6.19 -5.53 4.14
N GLN A 166 -5.08 -5.08 3.56
CA GLN A 166 -3.90 -5.90 3.25
C GLN A 166 -4.24 -7.17 2.43
N VAL A 167 -4.88 -6.97 1.27
CA VAL A 167 -5.36 -8.08 0.41
C VAL A 167 -4.26 -8.46 -0.56
N ALA A 168 -3.73 -9.68 -0.46
CA ALA A 168 -2.83 -10.22 -1.48
C ALA A 168 -3.66 -10.70 -2.67
N LEU A 169 -3.36 -10.18 -3.86
CA LEU A 169 -4.02 -10.53 -5.11
C LEU A 169 -2.96 -10.99 -6.13
N GLY A 170 -3.26 -12.05 -6.86
CA GLY A 170 -2.36 -12.57 -7.90
C GLY A 170 -3.10 -13.33 -9.01
N PRO A 171 -2.37 -14.15 -9.79
CA PRO A 171 -2.96 -14.86 -10.93
C PRO A 171 -4.15 -15.75 -10.58
N ALA A 172 -4.17 -16.32 -9.37
CA ALA A 172 -5.30 -17.10 -8.86
C ALA A 172 -6.60 -16.27 -8.74
N ASP A 173 -6.47 -14.96 -8.52
CA ASP A 173 -7.57 -14.01 -8.35
C ASP A 173 -7.91 -13.26 -9.65
N GLY A 174 -7.33 -13.65 -10.79
CA GLY A 174 -7.53 -12.95 -12.05
C GLY A 174 -6.51 -11.86 -12.34
N VAL A 175 -5.56 -11.59 -11.44
CA VAL A 175 -4.61 -10.47 -11.53
C VAL A 175 -3.27 -10.95 -12.08
N ALA A 176 -2.89 -10.49 -13.27
CA ALA A 176 -1.68 -10.97 -13.96
C ALA A 176 -0.37 -10.69 -13.19
N ILE A 177 -0.35 -9.65 -12.35
CA ILE A 177 0.81 -9.24 -11.56
C ILE A 177 0.44 -9.29 -10.07
N PRO A 178 1.13 -10.13 -9.28
CA PRO A 178 0.99 -10.10 -7.83
C PRO A 178 1.12 -8.72 -7.23
N CYS A 179 0.16 -8.34 -6.40
CA CYS A 179 0.16 -7.08 -5.69
C CYS A 179 -0.63 -7.18 -4.39
N LYS A 180 -0.37 -6.23 -3.49
CA LYS A 180 -1.03 -6.12 -2.19
C LYS A 180 -1.51 -4.68 -2.02
N PRO A 181 -2.70 -4.30 -2.52
CA PRO A 181 -3.32 -3.04 -2.13
C PRO A 181 -3.51 -2.98 -0.61
N ASP A 182 -3.40 -1.78 -0.06
CA ASP A 182 -3.61 -1.54 1.36
C ASP A 182 -5.05 -1.86 1.78
N PHE A 183 -6.00 -1.57 0.89
CA PHE A 183 -7.42 -1.90 1.09
C PHE A 183 -8.09 -2.33 -0.21
N VAL A 184 -9.02 -3.27 -0.12
CA VAL A 184 -10.00 -3.56 -1.18
C VAL A 184 -11.40 -3.23 -0.66
N LEU A 185 -12.08 -2.33 -1.36
CA LEU A 185 -13.44 -1.93 -1.07
C LEU A 185 -14.38 -2.62 -2.06
N THR A 186 -15.37 -3.36 -1.57
CA THR A 186 -16.37 -4.02 -2.40
C THR A 186 -17.77 -3.57 -2.02
N VAL A 187 -18.57 -3.15 -3.00
CA VAL A 187 -19.95 -2.75 -2.75
C VAL A 187 -20.78 -3.98 -2.40
N SER A 188 -21.52 -3.89 -1.30
CA SER A 188 -22.44 -4.91 -0.85
C SER A 188 -23.70 -4.92 -1.71
N ASN A 189 -24.25 -6.10 -1.97
CA ASN A 189 -25.59 -6.26 -2.54
C ASN A 189 -26.71 -6.12 -1.49
N ILE A 190 -26.36 -5.69 -0.27
CA ILE A 190 -27.28 -5.39 0.82
C ILE A 190 -27.11 -3.91 1.16
N ASP A 191 -28.21 -3.17 1.16
CA ASP A 191 -28.22 -1.74 1.49
C ASP A 191 -28.24 -1.48 3.01
N GLU A 192 -28.28 -0.20 3.41
CA GLU A 192 -28.31 0.19 4.82
C GLU A 192 -29.52 -0.33 5.62
N SER A 193 -30.62 -0.68 4.93
CA SER A 193 -31.84 -1.21 5.54
C SER A 193 -31.81 -2.72 5.72
N GLY A 194 -30.82 -3.40 5.10
CA GLY A 194 -30.71 -4.86 5.09
C GLY A 194 -31.41 -5.51 3.89
N ASP A 195 -31.88 -4.72 2.91
CA ASP A 195 -32.56 -5.22 1.73
C ASP A 195 -31.56 -5.55 0.62
N VAL A 196 -31.86 -6.60 -0.14
CA VAL A 196 -31.04 -6.97 -1.30
C VAL A 196 -31.30 -5.97 -2.43
N VAL A 197 -30.25 -5.30 -2.88
CA VAL A 197 -30.27 -4.32 -3.97
C VAL A 197 -29.53 -4.86 -5.19
N GLU A 198 -30.01 -4.49 -6.38
CA GLU A 198 -29.30 -4.77 -7.62
C GLU A 198 -27.96 -4.03 -7.65
N HIS A 199 -26.94 -4.70 -8.16
CA HIS A 199 -25.61 -4.13 -8.29
C HIS A 199 -25.64 -2.98 -9.30
N ASP A 200 -25.24 -1.77 -8.87
CA ASP A 200 -25.32 -0.54 -9.68
C ASP A 200 -24.22 -0.41 -10.74
N GLY A 201 -23.29 -1.36 -10.78
CA GLY A 201 -22.22 -1.45 -11.79
C GLY A 201 -20.88 -0.91 -11.31
N ARG A 202 -20.81 -0.28 -10.12
CA ARG A 202 -19.54 0.12 -9.51
C ARG A 202 -18.69 -1.10 -9.18
N LYS A 203 -17.42 -1.02 -9.54
CA LYS A 203 -16.46 -2.13 -9.41
C LYS A 203 -15.81 -2.12 -8.02
N PRO A 204 -15.22 -3.24 -7.58
CA PRO A 204 -14.34 -3.24 -6.42
C PRO A 204 -13.21 -2.22 -6.58
N VAL A 205 -12.84 -1.54 -5.49
CA VAL A 205 -11.82 -0.48 -5.49
C VAL A 205 -10.60 -0.94 -4.69
N ALA A 206 -9.46 -1.05 -5.36
CA ALA A 206 -8.16 -1.28 -4.73
C ALA A 206 -7.52 0.07 -4.37
N ILE A 207 -7.19 0.26 -3.10
CA ILE A 207 -6.61 1.49 -2.55
C ILE A 207 -5.13 1.28 -2.27
N PHE A 208 -4.32 2.25 -2.69
CA PHE A 208 -2.90 2.35 -2.35
C PHE A 208 -2.67 3.67 -1.62
N THR A 209 -2.09 3.59 -0.43
CA THR A 209 -1.70 4.72 0.43
C THR A 209 -0.18 4.86 0.40
N ASP A 210 0.32 5.50 -0.65
CA ASP A 210 1.73 5.46 -1.01
C ASP A 210 2.55 6.53 -0.28
N GLY A 211 3.53 6.07 0.50
CA GLY A 211 4.53 6.96 1.09
C GLY A 211 5.60 7.33 0.06
N LEU A 212 5.71 8.62 -0.30
CA LEU A 212 6.64 9.12 -1.33
C LEU A 212 8.05 8.49 -1.27
N GLN A 213 8.70 8.47 -0.11
CA GLN A 213 10.06 7.94 0.05
C GLN A 213 10.21 6.46 -0.39
N TYR A 214 9.16 5.65 -0.27
CA TYR A 214 9.17 4.23 -0.63
C TYR A 214 8.87 4.01 -2.12
N HIS A 215 8.12 4.93 -2.75
CA HIS A 215 7.59 4.78 -4.11
C HIS A 215 8.30 5.63 -5.20
N THR A 216 9.16 6.58 -4.81
CA THR A 216 9.84 7.54 -5.72
C THR A 216 10.69 6.92 -6.85
N GLY A 217 11.13 5.68 -6.72
CA GLY A 217 12.01 5.01 -7.69
C GLY A 217 11.49 3.65 -8.16
N ILE A 218 10.18 3.42 -8.01
CA ILE A 218 9.51 2.18 -8.46
C ILE A 218 8.22 2.47 -9.24
N VAL A 219 8.11 3.66 -9.84
CA VAL A 219 6.86 4.10 -10.50
C VAL A 219 6.47 3.15 -11.64
N ALA A 220 7.44 2.55 -12.33
CA ALA A 220 7.18 1.56 -13.38
C ALA A 220 6.56 0.26 -12.83
N GLN A 221 7.05 -0.25 -11.70
CA GLN A 221 6.47 -1.41 -11.02
C GLN A 221 5.08 -1.09 -10.44
N ASP A 222 4.92 0.12 -9.90
CA ASP A 222 3.67 0.58 -9.33
C ASP A 222 2.56 0.73 -10.38
N SER A 223 2.88 1.32 -11.53
CA SER A 223 1.95 1.43 -12.66
C SER A 223 1.60 0.06 -13.24
N LEU A 224 2.57 -0.86 -13.34
CA LEU A 224 2.34 -2.24 -13.77
C LEU A 224 1.31 -2.97 -12.89
N LYS A 225 1.51 -2.93 -11.56
CA LYS A 225 0.61 -3.59 -10.59
C LYS A 225 -0.81 -3.03 -10.66
N ARG A 226 -0.93 -1.71 -10.74
CA ARG A 226 -2.22 -1.01 -10.80
C ARG A 226 -2.96 -1.28 -12.10
N GLU A 227 -2.22 -1.34 -13.22
CA GLU A 227 -2.81 -1.75 -14.49
C GLU A 227 -3.29 -3.20 -14.47
N ALA A 228 -2.52 -4.13 -13.88
CA ALA A 228 -2.94 -5.53 -13.77
C ALA A 228 -4.27 -5.66 -13.00
N LEU A 229 -4.42 -4.90 -11.91
CA LEU A 229 -5.69 -4.83 -11.17
C LEU A 229 -6.81 -4.21 -12.00
N ARG A 230 -6.53 -3.14 -12.76
CA ARG A 230 -7.52 -2.51 -13.64
C ARG A 230 -8.03 -3.50 -14.70
N GLN A 231 -7.14 -4.25 -15.33
CA GLN A 231 -7.50 -5.30 -16.31
C GLN A 231 -8.28 -6.45 -15.67
N ALA A 232 -8.00 -6.77 -14.40
CA ALA A 232 -8.76 -7.74 -13.61
C ALA A 232 -10.15 -7.24 -13.15
N GLY A 233 -10.49 -5.98 -13.43
CA GLY A 233 -11.81 -5.42 -13.16
C GLY A 233 -11.91 -4.59 -11.88
N TYR A 234 -10.79 -4.17 -11.30
CA TYR A 234 -10.78 -3.24 -10.16
C TYR A 234 -10.74 -1.77 -10.64
N ARG A 235 -11.26 -0.86 -9.81
CA ARG A 235 -10.86 0.57 -9.84
C ARG A 235 -9.70 0.78 -8.89
N ILE A 236 -8.77 1.64 -9.27
CA ILE A 236 -7.57 1.91 -8.49
C ILE A 236 -7.66 3.31 -7.90
N TRP A 237 -7.37 3.46 -6.61
CA TRP A 237 -7.20 4.78 -6.02
C TRP A 237 -5.85 4.87 -5.31
N SER A 238 -4.94 5.64 -5.91
CA SER A 238 -3.65 5.97 -5.31
C SER A 238 -3.79 7.28 -4.53
N LEU A 239 -3.37 7.28 -3.28
CA LEU A 239 -3.47 8.39 -2.35
C LEU A 239 -2.12 8.59 -1.70
N ASP A 240 -1.65 9.82 -1.65
CA ASP A 240 -0.43 10.15 -0.93
C ASP A 240 -0.70 10.62 0.51
N TYR A 241 0.38 10.96 1.22
CA TYR A 241 0.28 11.47 2.59
C TYR A 241 -0.54 12.77 2.69
N ASP A 242 -0.36 13.71 1.75
CA ASP A 242 -1.05 15.00 1.80
C ASP A 242 -2.53 14.86 1.47
N ASP A 243 -2.91 13.93 0.59
CA ASP A 243 -4.30 13.60 0.29
C ASP A 243 -5.06 13.16 1.54
N VAL A 244 -4.53 12.14 2.23
CA VAL A 244 -5.19 11.53 3.39
C VAL A 244 -5.16 12.49 4.58
N ILE A 245 -3.98 12.97 4.94
CA ILE A 245 -3.80 13.80 6.15
C ILE A 245 -4.43 15.17 5.97
N GLY A 246 -4.29 15.76 4.78
CA GLY A 246 -4.93 17.02 4.46
C GLY A 246 -6.44 16.95 4.55
N TYR A 247 -7.04 15.86 4.05
CA TYR A 247 -8.47 15.61 4.16
C TYR A 247 -8.92 15.41 5.62
N VAL A 248 -8.22 14.57 6.41
CA VAL A 248 -8.53 14.35 7.84
C VAL A 248 -8.43 15.64 8.66
N GLN A 249 -7.45 16.49 8.34
CA GLN A 249 -7.27 17.79 9.00
C GLN A 249 -8.30 18.84 8.59
N GLY A 250 -9.16 18.56 7.61
CA GLY A 250 -10.14 19.50 7.08
C GLY A 250 -9.47 20.71 6.41
N LYS A 251 -8.34 20.51 5.71
CA LYS A 251 -7.74 21.55 4.88
C LYS A 251 -8.73 22.01 3.82
N ASP A 252 -8.57 23.25 3.35
CA ASP A 252 -9.46 23.82 2.36
C ASP A 252 -9.40 23.01 1.04
N VAL A 253 -10.55 22.83 0.39
CA VAL A 253 -10.66 22.01 -0.82
C VAL A 253 -9.73 22.54 -1.91
N ALA A 254 -9.59 23.86 -2.07
CA ALA A 254 -8.71 24.44 -3.08
C ALA A 254 -7.22 24.23 -2.78
N GLN A 255 -6.86 23.89 -1.53
CA GLN A 255 -5.48 23.54 -1.15
C GLN A 255 -5.15 22.07 -1.45
N LEU A 256 -6.15 21.20 -1.48
CA LEU A 256 -5.99 19.77 -1.74
C LEU A 256 -6.30 19.39 -3.19
N ALA A 257 -6.98 20.25 -3.94
CA ALA A 257 -7.22 20.04 -5.35
C ALA A 257 -5.92 20.16 -6.15
N ASP A 258 -5.73 19.27 -7.13
CA ASP A 258 -4.54 19.30 -7.97
C ASP A 258 -4.73 20.29 -9.14
N PRO A 259 -3.96 21.39 -9.20
CA PRO A 259 -4.08 22.37 -10.27
C PRO A 259 -3.63 21.84 -11.64
N MET A 260 -2.87 20.74 -11.70
CA MET A 260 -2.44 20.12 -12.96
C MET A 260 -3.59 19.41 -13.68
N LEU A 261 -4.61 18.96 -12.95
CA LEU A 261 -5.84 18.41 -13.52
C LEU A 261 -6.71 19.48 -14.22
N ALA A 262 -6.40 20.77 -14.05
CA ALA A 262 -7.26 21.85 -14.54
C ALA A 262 -7.36 21.86 -16.06
N PRO A 263 -8.57 21.68 -16.65
CA PRO A 263 -8.71 21.62 -18.11
C PRO A 263 -8.22 22.86 -18.84
N LYS A 264 -8.15 24.01 -18.14
CA LYS A 264 -7.60 25.28 -18.67
C LYS A 264 -6.11 25.22 -19.03
N SER A 265 -5.35 24.30 -18.44
CA SER A 265 -3.91 24.13 -18.71
C SER A 265 -3.64 23.16 -19.86
N MET A 266 -4.64 22.35 -20.22
CA MET A 266 -4.54 21.34 -21.28
C MET A 266 -4.55 21.99 -22.69
N PRO A 267 -4.06 21.29 -23.73
CA PRO A 267 -3.99 21.82 -25.10
C PRO A 267 -5.31 22.32 -25.69
N SER A 268 -6.43 21.66 -25.37
CA SER A 268 -7.76 22.00 -25.91
C SER A 268 -8.82 22.12 -24.82
N PRO A 269 -8.81 23.18 -23.97
CA PRO A 269 -9.80 23.34 -22.88
C PRO A 269 -11.25 23.42 -23.37
N VAL A 270 -11.45 23.89 -24.60
CA VAL A 270 -12.77 23.97 -25.24
C VAL A 270 -13.32 22.58 -25.56
N ALA A 271 -12.44 21.59 -25.82
CA ALA A 271 -12.87 20.22 -26.08
C ALA A 271 -13.45 19.58 -24.81
N TYR A 272 -12.80 19.77 -23.65
CA TYR A 272 -13.34 19.35 -22.36
C TYR A 272 -14.76 19.91 -22.13
N LYS A 273 -14.93 21.24 -22.26
CA LYS A 273 -16.23 21.90 -22.09
C LYS A 273 -17.29 21.39 -23.07
N SER A 274 -16.90 21.11 -24.31
CA SER A 274 -17.81 20.58 -25.33
C SER A 274 -18.28 19.16 -25.00
N THR A 275 -17.41 18.33 -24.44
CA THR A 275 -17.70 16.94 -24.08
C THR A 275 -18.54 16.85 -22.81
N ILE A 276 -18.21 17.64 -21.77
CA ILE A 276 -19.04 17.76 -20.55
C ILE A 276 -20.42 18.35 -20.89
N GLY A 277 -20.48 19.31 -21.81
CA GLY A 277 -21.72 19.92 -22.25
C GLY A 277 -22.45 20.62 -21.11
N LYS A 278 -23.69 20.19 -20.82
CA LYS A 278 -24.51 20.75 -19.73
C LYS A 278 -24.31 20.04 -18.39
N ARG A 279 -23.49 18.99 -18.32
CA ARG A 279 -23.23 18.18 -17.11
C ARG A 279 -22.20 18.83 -16.18
N THR A 280 -22.10 20.16 -16.20
CA THR A 280 -21.14 20.92 -15.37
C THR A 280 -21.51 20.92 -13.89
N ASP A 281 -22.67 20.37 -13.55
CA ASP A 281 -23.23 20.22 -12.22
C ASP A 281 -22.78 18.95 -11.48
N GLU A 282 -22.14 17.98 -12.16
CA GLU A 282 -21.65 16.74 -11.52
C GLU A 282 -20.41 17.01 -10.64
N PHE A 283 -19.26 17.40 -11.23
CA PHE A 283 -18.11 18.06 -10.58
C PHE A 283 -16.98 18.33 -11.60
N ASN A 284 -15.91 19.02 -11.19
CA ASN A 284 -14.66 19.15 -11.93
C ASN A 284 -13.51 18.52 -11.13
N PRO A 285 -12.81 17.49 -11.65
CA PRO A 285 -11.70 16.83 -10.95
C PRO A 285 -10.58 17.78 -10.49
N SER A 286 -10.40 18.94 -11.13
CA SER A 286 -9.39 19.92 -10.73
C SER A 286 -9.79 20.83 -9.57
N GLU A 287 -11.01 20.70 -9.06
CA GLU A 287 -11.57 21.55 -8.01
C GLU A 287 -11.81 20.77 -6.72
N VAL A 288 -11.47 19.49 -6.69
CA VAL A 288 -11.71 18.57 -5.58
C VAL A 288 -10.45 17.75 -5.30
N SER A 289 -10.29 17.28 -4.07
CA SER A 289 -9.14 16.45 -3.68
C SER A 289 -9.28 15.00 -4.16
N ALA A 290 -8.19 14.26 -4.20
CA ALA A 290 -8.21 12.83 -4.53
C ALA A 290 -9.12 12.02 -3.58
N MET A 291 -9.12 12.36 -2.29
CA MET A 291 -10.02 11.76 -1.29
C MET A 291 -11.49 12.12 -1.51
N ALA A 292 -11.80 13.36 -1.88
CA ALA A 292 -13.17 13.76 -2.15
C ALA A 292 -13.72 13.11 -3.43
N MET A 293 -12.86 12.84 -4.43
CA MET A 293 -13.25 12.05 -5.60
C MET A 293 -13.54 10.59 -5.24
N LEU A 294 -12.73 9.96 -4.37
CA LEU A 294 -13.01 8.62 -3.86
C LEU A 294 -14.35 8.58 -3.11
N GLU A 295 -14.56 9.54 -2.20
CA GLU A 295 -15.81 9.69 -1.46
C GLU A 295 -17.01 9.74 -2.38
N TYR A 296 -16.93 10.57 -3.44
CA TYR A 296 -18.01 10.68 -4.41
C TYR A 296 -18.26 9.36 -5.15
N TYR A 297 -17.21 8.65 -5.55
CA TYR A 297 -17.34 7.34 -6.18
C TYR A 297 -18.05 6.31 -5.26
N LEU A 298 -17.69 6.30 -3.98
CA LEU A 298 -18.30 5.40 -2.99
C LEU A 298 -19.76 5.77 -2.66
N ALA A 299 -20.12 7.05 -2.78
CA ALA A 299 -21.45 7.56 -2.45
C ALA A 299 -22.44 7.55 -3.62
N GLU A 300 -22.00 7.71 -4.86
CA GLU A 300 -22.87 7.91 -6.02
C GLU A 300 -23.02 6.61 -6.85
N PRO A 301 -24.22 6.00 -6.92
CA PRO A 301 -24.45 4.80 -7.74
C PRO A 301 -24.10 4.96 -9.23
N ASP A 302 -24.25 6.16 -9.79
CA ASP A 302 -23.93 6.43 -11.20
C ASP A 302 -22.47 6.89 -11.42
N ALA A 303 -21.59 6.71 -10.41
CA ALA A 303 -20.22 7.21 -10.45
C ALA A 303 -19.41 6.68 -11.65
N GLU A 304 -19.57 5.40 -12.02
CA GLU A 304 -18.88 4.82 -13.19
C GLU A 304 -19.11 5.63 -14.47
N ARG A 305 -20.36 6.02 -14.74
CA ARG A 305 -20.71 6.85 -15.89
C ARG A 305 -20.11 8.24 -15.78
N ILE A 306 -20.22 8.85 -14.60
CA ILE A 306 -19.78 10.23 -14.36
C ILE A 306 -18.26 10.34 -14.55
N PHE A 307 -17.49 9.46 -13.93
CA PHE A 307 -16.04 9.42 -14.08
C PHE A 307 -15.61 9.07 -15.51
N ALA A 308 -16.32 8.17 -16.21
CA ALA A 308 -16.05 7.90 -17.63
C ALA A 308 -16.25 9.15 -18.52
N ILE A 309 -17.25 9.98 -18.24
CA ILE A 309 -17.47 11.25 -18.94
C ILE A 309 -16.35 12.25 -18.64
N GLN A 310 -15.90 12.33 -17.39
CA GLN A 310 -14.78 13.18 -16.98
C GLN A 310 -13.49 12.77 -17.69
N ALA A 311 -13.15 11.47 -17.64
CA ALA A 311 -11.99 10.91 -18.31
C ALA A 311 -12.04 11.16 -19.82
N LEU A 312 -13.18 10.90 -20.48
CA LEU A 312 -13.35 11.17 -21.91
C LEU A 312 -13.17 12.65 -22.25
N ALA A 313 -13.74 13.56 -21.45
CA ALA A 313 -13.59 14.99 -21.65
C ALA A 313 -12.13 15.44 -21.49
N MET A 314 -11.41 14.88 -20.52
CA MET A 314 -9.98 15.13 -20.32
C MET A 314 -9.15 14.57 -21.49
N SER A 315 -9.42 13.35 -21.95
CA SER A 315 -8.75 12.76 -23.13
C SER A 315 -8.89 13.64 -24.37
N TYR A 316 -10.07 14.23 -24.61
CA TYR A 316 -10.27 15.19 -25.69
C TYR A 316 -9.53 16.52 -25.48
N ALA A 317 -9.40 16.99 -24.23
CA ALA A 317 -8.67 18.22 -23.95
C ALA A 317 -7.15 18.07 -24.02
N LEU A 318 -6.63 16.87 -23.76
CA LEU A 318 -5.22 16.53 -23.96
C LEU A 318 -4.83 16.48 -25.46
N ASN A 319 -5.80 16.29 -26.35
CA ASN A 319 -5.59 16.29 -27.80
C ASN A 319 -5.67 17.72 -28.40
N PRO A 320 -4.59 18.25 -29.02
CA PRO A 320 -4.63 19.56 -29.68
C PRO A 320 -5.34 19.53 -31.03
N ARG A 321 -6.36 20.38 -31.21
CA ARG A 321 -7.17 20.42 -32.45
C ARG A 321 -6.44 20.80 -33.74
N ASN A 322 -5.28 21.45 -33.65
CA ASN A 322 -4.63 22.11 -34.79
C ASN A 322 -3.19 21.64 -35.05
N LYS A 323 -2.72 20.55 -34.42
CA LYS A 323 -1.38 20.03 -34.66
C LYS A 323 -1.40 18.91 -35.71
N ASN A 324 -0.36 18.89 -36.55
CA ASN A 324 -0.06 17.74 -37.39
C ASN A 324 0.46 16.58 -36.51
N VAL A 325 0.45 15.37 -37.07
CA VAL A 325 1.05 14.18 -36.47
C VAL A 325 2.56 14.41 -36.22
N GLU A 326 2.97 14.39 -34.95
CA GLU A 326 4.37 14.45 -34.50
C GLU A 326 4.95 13.03 -34.46
N PRO A 327 5.93 12.65 -35.30
CA PRO A 327 6.42 11.27 -35.38
C PRO A 327 6.95 10.70 -34.06
N GLN A 328 7.62 11.53 -33.25
CA GLN A 328 8.12 11.11 -31.94
C GLN A 328 7.00 10.86 -30.93
N ALA A 329 5.88 11.59 -31.04
CA ALA A 329 4.73 11.37 -30.18
C ALA A 329 4.00 10.08 -30.56
N VAL A 330 3.90 9.78 -31.86
CA VAL A 330 3.35 8.52 -32.36
C VAL A 330 4.17 7.34 -31.86
N ASP A 331 5.49 7.37 -32.07
CA ASP A 331 6.41 6.31 -31.62
C ASP A 331 6.27 6.06 -30.10
N MET A 332 6.29 7.12 -29.29
CA MET A 332 6.15 6.98 -27.85
C MET A 332 4.76 6.48 -27.42
N LEU A 333 3.68 6.92 -28.08
CA LEU A 333 2.32 6.44 -27.77
C LEU A 333 2.15 4.97 -28.15
N HIS A 334 2.62 4.56 -29.34
CA HIS A 334 2.62 3.16 -29.77
C HIS A 334 3.43 2.28 -28.83
N ARG A 335 4.59 2.73 -28.37
CA ARG A 335 5.39 1.98 -27.38
C ARG A 335 4.65 1.82 -26.05
N ASN A 336 3.94 2.84 -25.62
CA ASN A 336 3.11 2.77 -24.40
C ASN A 336 1.96 1.77 -24.60
N GLU A 337 1.17 1.91 -25.67
CA GLU A 337 0.09 0.98 -26.05
C GLU A 337 0.58 -0.48 -26.16
N ALA A 338 1.74 -0.70 -26.79
CA ALA A 338 2.32 -2.02 -26.96
C ALA A 338 2.66 -2.70 -25.63
N LEU A 339 3.09 -1.96 -24.59
CA LEU A 339 3.32 -2.50 -23.25
C LEU A 339 2.03 -3.04 -22.62
N HIS A 340 0.87 -2.52 -23.02
CA HIS A 340 -0.44 -2.94 -22.55
C HIS A 340 -1.12 -4.00 -23.44
N GLY A 341 -0.44 -4.47 -24.49
CA GLY A 341 -0.95 -5.49 -25.40
C GLY A 341 -1.86 -4.94 -26.50
N GLU A 342 -1.91 -3.62 -26.67
CA GLU A 342 -2.70 -2.95 -27.70
C GLU A 342 -1.97 -2.92 -29.05
N ASN A 343 -2.74 -2.83 -30.14
CA ASN A 343 -2.21 -2.77 -31.50
C ASN A 343 -1.90 -1.33 -31.93
N GLU A 344 -0.98 -1.17 -32.89
CA GLU A 344 -0.62 0.14 -33.45
C GLU A 344 -1.83 0.82 -34.10
N SER A 345 -2.30 1.88 -33.45
CA SER A 345 -3.41 2.70 -33.93
C SER A 345 -2.98 3.70 -35.01
N THR A 346 -3.87 4.03 -35.95
CA THR A 346 -3.63 5.06 -36.97
C THR A 346 -4.19 6.41 -36.52
N PHE A 347 -3.30 7.32 -36.11
CA PHE A 347 -3.69 8.62 -35.58
C PHE A 347 -3.91 9.68 -36.68
N MET A 348 -5.04 10.37 -36.64
CA MET A 348 -5.29 11.57 -37.46
C MET A 348 -4.48 12.77 -36.99
N ILE A 349 -4.33 12.89 -35.67
CA ILE A 349 -3.48 13.85 -34.97
C ILE A 349 -2.80 13.10 -33.84
N CYS A 350 -1.53 13.38 -33.59
CA CYS A 350 -0.82 12.84 -32.44
C CYS A 350 0.28 13.83 -32.04
N SER A 351 0.37 14.14 -30.75
CA SER A 351 1.36 15.11 -30.28
C SER A 351 1.75 14.88 -28.83
N SER A 352 2.87 15.45 -28.43
CA SER A 352 3.27 15.51 -27.02
C SER A 352 2.81 16.79 -26.34
N TRP A 353 2.48 16.68 -25.05
CA TRP A 353 2.21 17.79 -24.16
C TRP A 353 2.78 17.50 -22.78
N ASN A 354 3.34 18.53 -22.14
CA ASN A 354 3.75 18.48 -20.75
C ASN A 354 3.03 19.63 -20.02
N PRO A 355 2.52 19.41 -18.80
CA PRO A 355 2.03 20.51 -17.98
C PRO A 355 3.13 21.55 -17.75
N SER A 356 2.72 22.80 -17.56
CA SER A 356 3.69 23.89 -17.35
C SER A 356 4.54 23.64 -16.11
N ASN A 357 5.86 23.84 -16.23
CA ASN A 357 6.85 23.56 -15.19
C ASN A 357 7.00 22.08 -14.80
N CYS A 358 6.45 21.15 -15.59
CA CYS A 358 6.70 19.72 -15.41
C CYS A 358 7.84 19.24 -16.32
N THR A 359 8.81 18.57 -15.71
CA THR A 359 9.99 17.99 -16.39
C THR A 359 9.92 16.48 -16.45
N ARG A 360 9.15 15.85 -15.56
CA ARG A 360 9.06 14.39 -15.37
C ARG A 360 7.74 13.81 -15.85
N LEU A 361 6.65 14.58 -15.78
CA LEU A 361 5.34 14.17 -16.25
C LEU A 361 5.12 14.60 -17.71
N LYS A 362 4.92 13.63 -18.60
CA LYS A 362 4.73 13.84 -20.04
C LYS A 362 3.50 13.09 -20.54
N PHE A 363 2.83 13.68 -21.52
CA PHE A 363 1.69 13.08 -22.20
C PHE A 363 1.95 12.96 -23.69
N GLN A 364 1.53 11.84 -24.26
CA GLN A 364 1.30 11.67 -25.68
C GLN A 364 -0.19 11.50 -25.88
N SER A 365 -0.76 12.17 -26.86
CA SER A 365 -2.20 12.07 -27.12
C SER A 365 -2.45 12.00 -28.61
N GLY A 366 -3.25 11.02 -29.00
CA GLY A 366 -3.64 10.74 -30.37
C GLY A 366 -5.16 10.69 -30.53
N LEU A 367 -5.64 10.99 -31.74
CA LEU A 367 -7.06 10.85 -32.08
C LEU A 367 -7.22 9.88 -33.25
N CYS A 368 -7.95 8.81 -33.01
CA CYS A 368 -8.30 7.78 -33.98
C CYS A 368 -9.72 7.98 -34.52
N ILE A 369 -9.99 7.47 -35.71
CA ILE A 369 -11.36 7.27 -36.19
C ILE A 369 -11.77 5.89 -35.68
N GLY A 370 -12.88 5.82 -34.96
CA GLY A 370 -13.39 4.55 -34.47
C GLY A 370 -13.84 3.62 -35.58
N GLU A 371 -14.02 2.34 -35.27
CA GLU A 371 -14.38 1.31 -36.26
C GLU A 371 -15.67 1.63 -37.03
N ASP A 372 -16.59 2.38 -36.42
CA ASP A 372 -17.85 2.80 -37.02
C ASP A 372 -17.70 3.93 -38.07
N MET A 373 -16.47 4.44 -38.25
CA MET A 373 -16.11 5.54 -39.14
C MET A 373 -16.84 6.86 -38.87
N ARG A 374 -17.40 7.03 -37.66
CA ARG A 374 -18.23 8.17 -37.25
C ARG A 374 -17.79 8.76 -35.92
N THR A 375 -17.34 7.93 -34.99
CA THR A 375 -16.79 8.36 -33.71
C THR A 375 -15.29 8.62 -33.82
N THR A 376 -14.80 9.41 -32.87
CA THR A 376 -13.38 9.57 -32.67
C THR A 376 -13.00 9.01 -31.30
N GLU A 377 -11.83 8.39 -31.23
CA GLU A 377 -11.33 7.71 -30.05
C GLU A 377 -10.06 8.46 -29.59
N PRO A 378 -10.09 9.15 -28.44
CA PRO A 378 -8.93 9.88 -27.94
C PRO A 378 -8.04 8.94 -27.11
N HIS A 379 -6.86 8.64 -27.64
CA HIS A 379 -5.83 7.85 -26.98
C HIS A 379 -4.91 8.77 -26.17
N VAL A 380 -4.53 8.34 -24.97
CA VAL A 380 -3.66 9.10 -24.07
C VAL A 380 -2.65 8.16 -23.42
N GLY A 381 -1.37 8.37 -23.73
CA GLY A 381 -0.24 7.81 -23.01
C GLY A 381 0.32 8.82 -22.02
N MET A 382 0.49 8.43 -20.77
CA MET A 382 1.12 9.22 -19.71
C MET A 382 2.40 8.54 -19.24
N VAL A 383 3.50 9.28 -19.22
CA VAL A 383 4.82 8.76 -18.84
C VAL A 383 5.40 9.62 -17.72
N PHE A 384 5.87 8.98 -16.66
CA PHE A 384 6.56 9.63 -15.55
C PHE A 384 8.03 9.22 -15.47
N SER A 385 8.94 10.19 -15.46
CA SER A 385 10.37 9.96 -15.24
C SER A 385 10.70 9.95 -13.75
N ASP A 386 10.94 8.76 -13.20
CA ASP A 386 11.23 8.53 -11.79
C ASP A 386 12.69 8.86 -11.41
N ILE A 387 13.05 8.59 -10.16
CA ILE A 387 14.44 8.68 -9.69
C ILE A 387 15.09 7.32 -9.82
N GLN A 388 16.27 7.27 -10.46
CA GLN A 388 17.05 6.04 -10.52
C GLN A 388 17.49 5.62 -9.13
N ARG A 389 17.00 4.44 -8.69
CA ARG A 389 17.45 3.80 -7.45
C ARG A 389 18.87 3.27 -7.60
N ASP A 390 19.68 3.55 -6.59
CA ASP A 390 21.01 2.95 -6.42
C ASP A 390 20.86 1.63 -5.67
N ALA A 391 20.90 0.51 -6.40
CA ALA A 391 20.69 -0.83 -5.84
C ALA A 391 21.69 -1.19 -4.72
N ALA A 392 22.91 -0.61 -4.74
CA ALA A 392 23.90 -0.87 -3.70
C ALA A 392 23.55 -0.11 -2.40
N LYS A 393 22.98 1.10 -2.52
CA LYS A 393 22.55 1.90 -1.36
C LYS A 393 21.18 1.50 -0.82
N ALA A 394 20.30 0.96 -1.67
CA ALA A 394 18.96 0.51 -1.30
C ALA A 394 18.95 -0.59 -0.22
N LYS A 395 20.09 -1.27 0.00
CA LYS A 395 20.28 -2.24 1.10
C LYS A 395 20.38 -1.59 2.49
N ASN A 396 20.46 -0.26 2.57
CA ASN A 396 20.53 0.47 3.82
C ASN A 396 19.14 1.03 4.20
N ASP A 397 18.69 0.75 5.42
CA ASP A 397 17.39 1.16 5.95
C ASP A 397 17.12 2.68 5.88
N ASP A 398 18.18 3.49 5.88
CA ASP A 398 18.10 4.96 5.82
C ASP A 398 18.19 5.52 4.38
N TYR A 399 18.16 4.68 3.34
CA TYR A 399 18.24 5.15 1.96
C TYR A 399 16.94 5.79 1.49
N ASN A 400 17.00 7.10 1.20
CA ASN A 400 15.93 7.82 0.53
C ASN A 400 16.40 8.29 -0.86
N PRO A 401 15.78 7.82 -1.97
CA PRO A 401 16.13 8.27 -3.32
C PRO A 401 16.03 9.79 -3.52
N LEU A 402 15.19 10.46 -2.73
CA LEU A 402 15.04 11.93 -2.77
C LEU A 402 16.28 12.68 -2.29
N ASP A 403 17.17 12.06 -1.50
CA ASP A 403 18.40 12.70 -1.01
C ASP A 403 19.38 13.03 -2.14
N ALA A 404 19.16 12.47 -3.34
CA ALA A 404 19.91 12.80 -4.55
C ALA A 404 19.48 14.14 -5.18
N LEU A 405 18.35 14.71 -4.75
CA LEU A 405 17.78 15.95 -5.26
C LEU A 405 18.02 17.10 -4.27
N ASP A 406 18.11 18.32 -4.78
CA ASP A 406 18.02 19.49 -3.90
C ASP A 406 16.58 19.69 -3.38
N GLU A 407 16.39 20.55 -2.38
CA GLU A 407 15.09 20.78 -1.74
C GLU A 407 14.00 21.24 -2.73
N ASN A 408 14.34 22.08 -3.70
CA ASN A 408 13.39 22.57 -4.69
C ASN A 408 13.06 21.51 -5.74
N GLU A 409 14.04 20.72 -6.15
CA GLU A 409 13.86 19.57 -7.03
C GLU A 409 13.02 18.47 -6.37
N ALA A 410 13.23 18.19 -5.08
CA ALA A 410 12.46 17.23 -4.31
C ALA A 410 10.99 17.65 -4.16
N GLU A 411 10.73 18.93 -3.88
CA GLU A 411 9.36 19.46 -3.80
C GLU A 411 8.66 19.43 -5.17
N THR A 412 9.40 19.77 -6.22
CA THR A 412 8.92 19.69 -7.61
C THR A 412 8.65 18.24 -8.02
N PHE A 413 9.48 17.29 -7.58
CA PHE A 413 9.27 15.86 -7.79
C PHE A 413 7.99 15.40 -7.10
N LYS A 414 7.84 15.70 -5.81
CA LYS A 414 6.66 15.35 -5.02
C LYS A 414 5.38 15.83 -5.70
N THR A 415 5.35 17.09 -6.11
CA THR A 415 4.19 17.69 -6.80
C THR A 415 3.86 16.94 -8.09
N GLN A 416 4.87 16.63 -8.94
CA GLN A 416 4.63 15.94 -10.20
C GLN A 416 4.26 14.45 -10.00
N TRP A 417 4.80 13.81 -8.96
CA TRP A 417 4.49 12.42 -8.61
C TRP A 417 3.06 12.28 -8.09
N ALA A 418 2.60 13.19 -7.22
CA ALA A 418 1.20 13.26 -6.81
C ALA A 418 0.28 13.48 -8.02
N ALA A 419 0.62 14.44 -8.89
CA ALA A 419 -0.15 14.72 -10.10
C ALA A 419 -0.26 13.50 -11.04
N PHE A 420 0.79 12.70 -11.19
CA PHE A 420 0.75 11.46 -11.96
C PHE A 420 -0.35 10.51 -11.45
N TRP A 421 -0.42 10.31 -10.14
CA TRP A 421 -1.45 9.47 -9.52
C TRP A 421 -2.84 10.10 -9.56
N HIS A 422 -2.95 11.41 -9.38
CA HIS A 422 -4.22 12.12 -9.50
C HIS A 422 -4.80 12.04 -10.92
N PHE A 423 -3.96 12.17 -11.95
CA PHE A 423 -4.37 11.88 -13.33
C PHE A 423 -4.80 10.43 -13.49
N ALA A 424 -4.04 9.47 -12.97
CA ALA A 424 -4.38 8.05 -13.06
C ALA A 424 -5.75 7.72 -12.41
N ASN A 425 -6.03 8.29 -11.23
CA ASN A 425 -7.30 8.11 -10.51
C ASN A 425 -8.52 8.53 -11.35
N VAL A 426 -8.40 9.56 -12.20
CA VAL A 426 -9.51 10.00 -13.06
C VAL A 426 -9.48 9.29 -14.42
N MET A 427 -8.32 9.19 -15.03
CA MET A 427 -8.17 8.73 -16.41
C MET A 427 -8.32 7.21 -16.56
N GLN A 428 -8.24 6.42 -15.48
CA GLN A 428 -8.52 4.98 -15.48
C GLN A 428 -9.91 4.60 -16.03
N PHE A 429 -10.84 5.56 -16.08
CA PHE A 429 -12.18 5.37 -16.64
C PHE A 429 -12.24 5.57 -18.16
N SER A 430 -11.15 6.02 -18.78
CA SER A 430 -10.97 6.05 -20.23
C SER A 430 -10.46 4.69 -20.71
N GLU A 431 -11.01 4.20 -21.81
CA GLU A 431 -10.61 2.93 -22.42
C GLU A 431 -9.18 2.98 -22.97
N TYR A 432 -8.85 4.05 -23.69
CA TYR A 432 -7.55 4.25 -24.37
C TYR A 432 -6.57 5.09 -23.55
N PHE A 433 -6.52 4.87 -22.24
CA PHE A 433 -5.57 5.54 -21.36
C PHE A 433 -4.56 4.57 -20.78
N HIS A 434 -3.28 4.92 -20.90
CA HIS A 434 -2.16 4.11 -20.46
C HIS A 434 -1.14 4.95 -19.69
N ALA A 435 -0.77 4.53 -18.48
CA ALA A 435 0.14 5.26 -17.62
C ALA A 435 1.32 4.38 -17.20
N ILE A 436 2.55 4.85 -17.42
CA ILE A 436 3.76 4.09 -17.13
C ILE A 436 4.85 4.95 -16.48
N GLY A 437 5.70 4.31 -15.68
CA GLY A 437 7.02 4.85 -15.34
C GLY A 437 8.00 4.66 -16.51
N ASP A 438 8.90 5.61 -16.74
CA ASP A 438 9.79 5.59 -17.91
C ASP A 438 10.81 4.43 -17.92
N ALA A 439 11.01 3.75 -16.78
CA ALA A 439 11.79 2.52 -16.70
C ALA A 439 11.18 1.39 -17.52
N ALA A 440 9.86 1.35 -17.69
CA ALA A 440 9.16 0.37 -18.53
C ALA A 440 9.56 0.50 -20.01
N LEU A 441 9.96 1.69 -20.46
CA LEU A 441 10.45 1.91 -21.83
C LEU A 441 11.92 1.54 -22.02
N ARG A 442 12.65 1.29 -20.94
CA ARG A 442 14.05 0.80 -20.98
C ARG A 442 14.10 -0.72 -20.93
N ASP A 443 13.15 -1.32 -20.22
CA ASP A 443 13.00 -2.76 -20.07
C ASP A 443 11.53 -3.16 -20.25
N GLU A 444 11.16 -3.45 -21.50
CA GLU A 444 9.78 -3.79 -21.87
C GLU A 444 9.37 -5.19 -21.37
N SER A 445 10.34 -6.02 -20.95
CA SER A 445 10.09 -7.38 -20.44
C SER A 445 9.28 -7.36 -19.14
N MET A 446 9.41 -6.29 -18.35
CA MET A 446 8.65 -6.07 -17.13
C MET A 446 7.12 -6.11 -17.35
N TYR A 447 6.64 -5.71 -18.53
CA TYR A 447 5.22 -5.66 -18.88
C TYR A 447 4.75 -6.87 -19.69
N GLU A 448 5.63 -7.84 -19.99
CA GLU A 448 5.26 -9.09 -20.68
C GLU A 448 4.05 -9.82 -20.08
N PRO A 449 3.91 -9.94 -18.74
CA PRO A 449 2.78 -10.65 -18.19
C PRO A 449 1.42 -9.97 -18.45
N LEU A 450 1.39 -8.64 -18.61
CA LEU A 450 0.16 -7.95 -19.01
C LEU A 450 -0.24 -8.31 -20.44
N ARG A 451 0.72 -8.30 -21.38
CA ARG A 451 0.47 -8.54 -22.80
C ARG A 451 -0.01 -9.95 -23.08
N ASN A 452 0.54 -10.92 -22.36
CA ASN A 452 0.20 -12.31 -22.53
C ASN A 452 -1.10 -12.71 -21.80
N GLY A 453 -1.61 -11.82 -20.93
CA GLY A 453 -2.66 -12.13 -19.96
C GLY A 453 -2.31 -13.34 -19.08
N LEU A 454 -3.30 -13.88 -18.37
CA LEU A 454 -3.15 -15.13 -17.60
C LEU A 454 -2.79 -16.35 -18.47
N ARG A 455 -2.70 -16.21 -19.81
CA ARG A 455 -2.36 -17.33 -20.71
C ARG A 455 -0.88 -17.68 -20.64
N ASN A 456 0.00 -16.75 -20.27
CA ASN A 456 1.41 -17.03 -19.99
C ASN A 456 1.85 -16.31 -18.69
N ALA A 457 1.39 -16.77 -17.53
CA ALA A 457 2.36 -16.86 -16.43
C ALA A 457 3.54 -17.65 -17.03
N PRO A 458 4.79 -17.17 -16.96
CA PRO A 458 5.89 -17.78 -17.70
C PRO A 458 5.86 -19.28 -17.40
N ASP A 459 5.53 -20.05 -18.44
CA ASP A 459 5.76 -21.48 -18.46
C ASP A 459 7.29 -21.55 -18.38
N LEU A 460 7.80 -21.64 -17.14
CA LEU A 460 9.21 -21.84 -16.87
C LEU A 460 9.59 -23.01 -17.77
N GLN A 461 10.49 -22.73 -18.70
CA GLN A 461 10.87 -23.65 -19.77
C GLN A 461 10.91 -25.07 -19.23
N LYS A 462 9.98 -25.91 -19.69
CA LYS A 462 10.09 -27.36 -19.64
C LYS A 462 11.23 -27.77 -20.54
N ASP A 463 12.46 -27.50 -20.13
CA ASP A 463 13.65 -28.14 -20.66
C ASP A 463 14.41 -28.72 -19.47
N ASN A 464 14.48 -30.06 -19.50
CA ASN A 464 15.00 -31.01 -18.53
C ASN A 464 14.04 -31.47 -17.42
N ASP A 465 13.95 -32.80 -17.29
CA ASP A 465 13.36 -33.55 -16.16
C ASP A 465 14.14 -33.26 -14.87
N SER A 466 14.12 -32.01 -14.40
CA SER A 466 14.73 -31.57 -13.16
C SER A 466 13.73 -31.75 -12.01
N GLU A 467 14.18 -32.27 -10.88
CA GLU A 467 13.41 -32.34 -9.62
C GLU A 467 12.93 -30.95 -9.17
N TRP A 468 13.58 -29.88 -9.64
CA TRP A 468 13.18 -28.49 -9.38
C TRP A 468 11.89 -28.08 -10.10
N ASN A 469 11.41 -28.84 -11.08
CA ASN A 469 10.22 -28.48 -11.85
C ASN A 469 8.98 -28.32 -10.96
N ASP A 470 8.86 -29.11 -9.88
CA ASP A 470 7.73 -29.01 -8.97
C ASP A 470 7.78 -27.71 -8.15
N ILE A 471 8.97 -27.31 -7.69
CA ILE A 471 9.19 -26.03 -6.99
C ILE A 471 8.99 -24.83 -7.92
N LEU A 472 9.53 -24.92 -9.14
CA LEU A 472 9.40 -23.87 -10.15
C LEU A 472 7.96 -23.70 -10.65
N ALA A 473 7.22 -24.81 -10.77
CA ALA A 473 5.81 -24.80 -11.17
C ALA A 473 4.86 -24.51 -10.00
N ASP A 474 5.33 -24.52 -8.75
CA ASP A 474 4.53 -24.14 -7.59
C ASP A 474 4.09 -22.68 -7.74
N PRO A 475 2.76 -22.40 -7.72
CA PRO A 475 2.26 -21.04 -7.87
C PRO A 475 2.86 -20.05 -6.87
N THR A 476 3.27 -20.51 -5.68
CA THR A 476 3.86 -19.67 -4.63
C THR A 476 5.29 -19.21 -4.97
N TYR A 477 5.98 -19.86 -5.91
CA TYR A 477 7.37 -19.57 -6.28
C TYR A 477 7.55 -18.18 -6.89
N VAL A 478 6.53 -17.72 -7.63
CA VAL A 478 6.49 -16.38 -8.21
C VAL A 478 6.47 -15.30 -7.13
N TYR A 479 6.01 -15.60 -5.91
CA TYR A 479 5.89 -14.65 -4.81
C TYR A 479 7.12 -14.61 -3.90
N CYS A 480 8.04 -15.55 -4.06
CA CYS A 480 9.32 -15.50 -3.37
C CYS A 480 10.08 -14.21 -3.71
N ALA A 481 10.81 -13.69 -2.72
CA ALA A 481 11.67 -12.53 -2.89
C ALA A 481 12.69 -12.75 -4.04
N ASP A 482 13.16 -11.65 -4.64
CA ASP A 482 14.14 -11.72 -5.73
C ASP A 482 15.41 -12.47 -5.27
N GLU A 483 15.80 -12.30 -4.00
CA GLU A 483 16.90 -13.02 -3.35
C GLU A 483 16.68 -14.54 -3.34
N THR A 484 15.46 -15.01 -3.06
CA THR A 484 15.09 -16.43 -3.09
C THR A 484 15.16 -16.96 -4.53
N LYS A 485 14.68 -16.19 -5.51
CA LYS A 485 14.71 -16.60 -6.93
C LYS A 485 16.13 -16.67 -7.47
N GLU A 486 16.98 -15.71 -7.13
CA GLU A 486 18.39 -15.71 -7.50
C GLU A 486 19.14 -16.87 -6.81
N ALA A 487 18.83 -17.17 -5.54
CA ALA A 487 19.39 -18.33 -4.85
C ALA A 487 18.97 -19.65 -5.52
N VAL A 488 17.71 -19.78 -5.93
CA VAL A 488 17.22 -20.98 -6.63
C VAL A 488 17.91 -21.18 -7.98
N LYS A 489 18.09 -20.12 -8.77
CA LYS A 489 18.90 -20.19 -10.01
C LYS A 489 20.31 -20.68 -9.71
N ARG A 490 20.96 -20.12 -8.68
CA ARG A 490 22.30 -20.53 -8.25
C ARG A 490 22.35 -21.99 -7.78
N PHE A 491 21.33 -22.47 -7.07
CA PHE A 491 21.21 -23.85 -6.61
C PHE A 491 21.09 -24.83 -7.79
N ILE A 492 20.26 -24.50 -8.78
CA ILE A 492 20.13 -25.27 -10.03
C ILE A 492 21.47 -25.30 -10.78
N GLU A 493 22.15 -24.15 -10.93
CA GLU A 493 23.45 -24.08 -11.61
C GLU A 493 24.58 -24.81 -10.87
N SER A 494 24.41 -25.05 -9.56
CA SER A 494 25.37 -25.73 -8.69
C SER A 494 25.00 -27.19 -8.40
N ASP A 495 24.08 -27.78 -9.18
CA ASP A 495 23.61 -29.17 -9.03
C ASP A 495 23.13 -29.53 -7.60
N ILE A 496 22.57 -28.55 -6.86
CA ILE A 496 21.97 -28.79 -5.55
C ILE A 496 20.61 -29.48 -5.74
N PRO A 497 20.28 -30.52 -4.94
CA PRO A 497 18.98 -31.19 -5.01
C PRO A 497 17.84 -30.21 -4.79
N ALA A 498 16.67 -30.48 -5.39
CA ALA A 498 15.49 -29.66 -5.16
C ALA A 498 15.04 -29.75 -3.68
N PRO A 499 14.51 -28.65 -3.11
CA PRO A 499 13.93 -28.67 -1.77
C PRO A 499 12.65 -29.49 -1.77
N ASP A 500 12.33 -30.06 -0.62
CA ASP A 500 11.10 -30.82 -0.39
C ASP A 500 9.87 -29.90 -0.35
N ALA A 501 10.07 -28.65 0.07
CA ALA A 501 8.99 -27.68 0.22
C ALA A 501 9.43 -26.25 -0.08
N LEU A 502 8.47 -25.50 -0.63
CA LEU A 502 8.49 -24.06 -0.81
C LEU A 502 7.53 -23.43 0.23
N GLY A 503 7.99 -22.44 1.00
CA GLY A 503 7.22 -21.87 2.11
C GLY A 503 6.99 -22.87 3.25
N TYR A 504 8.06 -23.55 3.69
CA TYR A 504 7.99 -24.61 4.69
C TYR A 504 7.60 -24.10 6.07
N GLU A 505 6.57 -24.71 6.66
CA GLU A 505 6.11 -24.42 8.01
C GLU A 505 6.63 -25.47 9.01
N LEU A 506 7.40 -25.01 9.99
CA LEU A 506 7.85 -25.83 11.10
C LEU A 506 6.76 -25.89 12.16
N LEU A 507 6.28 -27.10 12.45
CA LEU A 507 5.22 -27.36 13.44
C LEU A 507 5.80 -27.81 14.79
N ASP A 508 5.09 -27.50 15.88
CA ASP A 508 5.36 -28.05 17.20
C ASP A 508 4.60 -29.36 17.49
N GLU A 509 4.71 -29.88 18.72
CA GLU A 509 4.04 -31.12 19.15
C GLU A 509 2.50 -31.03 19.14
N ASN A 510 1.93 -29.83 19.04
CA ASN A 510 0.50 -29.56 18.99
C ASN A 510 0.00 -29.20 17.58
N GLU A 511 0.82 -29.39 16.54
CA GLU A 511 0.54 -28.99 15.16
C GLU A 511 0.39 -27.46 14.97
N GLU A 512 0.95 -26.65 15.88
CA GLU A 512 0.99 -25.19 15.72
C GLU A 512 2.24 -24.76 14.96
N ILE A 513 2.08 -23.80 14.04
CA ILE A 513 3.19 -23.22 13.27
C ILE A 513 4.03 -22.35 14.20
N ILE A 514 5.31 -22.72 14.35
CA ILE A 514 6.26 -22.04 15.23
C ILE A 514 7.39 -21.33 14.48
N ALA A 515 7.63 -21.69 13.22
CA ALA A 515 8.62 -21.06 12.35
C ALA A 515 8.27 -21.34 10.88
N GLN A 516 8.72 -20.50 9.95
CA GLN A 516 8.54 -20.66 8.51
C GLN A 516 9.82 -20.32 7.75
N ALA A 517 10.13 -21.07 6.70
CA ALA A 517 11.28 -20.84 5.84
C ALA A 517 10.88 -20.83 4.36
N GLU A 518 11.62 -20.11 3.52
CA GLU A 518 11.31 -19.99 2.09
C GLU A 518 11.51 -21.31 1.35
N LEU A 519 12.57 -22.06 1.66
CA LEU A 519 12.81 -23.41 1.12
C LEU A 519 13.27 -24.35 2.23
N ALA A 520 12.90 -25.62 2.16
CA ALA A 520 13.36 -26.64 3.10
C ALA A 520 13.78 -27.94 2.42
N TRP A 521 14.88 -28.51 2.92
CA TRP A 521 15.32 -29.88 2.67
C TRP A 521 15.22 -30.64 3.99
N GLU A 522 14.15 -31.40 4.16
CA GLU A 522 13.76 -32.05 5.42
C GLU A 522 14.76 -33.12 5.83
N ASP A 523 15.18 -33.97 4.89
CA ASP A 523 16.12 -35.09 5.15
C ASP A 523 17.48 -34.59 5.63
N GLY A 524 17.91 -33.41 5.16
CA GLY A 524 19.16 -32.77 5.55
C GLY A 524 19.01 -31.84 6.76
N LYS A 525 17.76 -31.57 7.18
CA LYS A 525 17.40 -30.46 8.04
C LYS A 525 18.08 -29.15 7.61
N ILE A 526 17.92 -28.78 6.34
CA ILE A 526 18.46 -27.53 5.79
C ILE A 526 17.30 -26.62 5.41
N VAL A 527 17.41 -25.34 5.72
CA VAL A 527 16.41 -24.33 5.33
C VAL A 527 17.09 -23.11 4.72
N PHE A 528 16.49 -22.59 3.67
CA PHE A 528 16.88 -21.33 3.06
C PHE A 528 16.09 -20.17 3.66
N PHE A 529 16.84 -19.14 4.06
CA PHE A 529 16.33 -17.86 4.49
C PHE A 529 17.03 -16.76 3.70
N PRO A 530 16.30 -15.83 3.08
CA PRO A 530 16.87 -14.57 2.60
C PRO A 530 17.64 -13.89 3.74
N SER A 531 18.82 -13.33 3.44
CA SER A 531 19.65 -12.71 4.47
C SER A 531 18.99 -11.51 5.17
N TYR A 532 17.99 -10.89 4.55
CA TYR A 532 17.13 -9.87 5.15
C TYR A 532 16.23 -10.46 6.25
N ASP A 533 15.67 -11.66 6.06
CA ASP A 533 14.79 -12.31 7.04
C ASP A 533 15.57 -12.76 8.29
N LEU A 534 16.85 -13.11 8.15
CA LEU A 534 17.73 -13.32 9.30
C LEU A 534 18.00 -12.05 10.12
N GLN A 535 17.70 -10.88 9.57
CA GLN A 535 17.88 -9.60 10.26
C GLN A 535 16.56 -9.07 10.81
N SER A 536 15.46 -9.20 10.06
CA SER A 536 14.12 -8.73 10.42
C SER A 536 13.35 -9.73 11.31
N ASP A 537 13.60 -11.04 11.17
CA ASP A 537 12.88 -12.12 11.84
C ASP A 537 13.81 -13.21 12.41
N ARG A 538 14.72 -12.80 13.31
CA ARG A 538 15.63 -13.73 13.99
C ARG A 538 14.92 -14.79 14.83
N GLU A 539 13.75 -14.48 15.38
CA GLU A 539 13.04 -15.44 16.24
C GLU A 539 12.58 -16.65 15.45
N ASN A 540 12.11 -16.43 14.22
CA ASN A 540 11.76 -17.49 13.29
C ASN A 540 12.98 -18.38 12.95
N ALA A 541 14.08 -17.77 12.54
CA ALA A 541 15.35 -18.48 12.28
C ALA A 541 15.88 -19.26 13.51
N ASP A 542 15.80 -18.67 14.70
CA ASP A 542 16.27 -19.30 15.94
C ASP A 542 15.49 -20.57 16.28
N GLU A 543 14.19 -20.67 15.94
CA GLU A 543 13.39 -21.88 16.17
C GLU A 543 13.84 -23.07 15.31
N PHE A 544 14.30 -22.81 14.09
CA PHE A 544 14.95 -23.81 13.22
C PHE A 544 16.29 -24.27 13.84
N VAL A 545 17.16 -23.32 14.24
CA VAL A 545 18.46 -23.63 14.85
C VAL A 545 18.30 -24.46 16.13
N LYS A 546 17.35 -24.11 17.01
CA LYS A 546 17.05 -24.85 18.25
C LYS A 546 16.70 -26.31 18.00
N ARG A 547 16.08 -26.62 16.85
CA ARG A 547 15.64 -27.97 16.46
C ARG A 547 16.64 -28.70 15.56
N GLY A 548 17.85 -28.14 15.46
CA GLY A 548 18.98 -28.73 14.75
C GLY A 548 18.91 -28.59 13.24
N TRP A 549 18.20 -27.57 12.74
CA TRP A 549 18.23 -27.21 11.34
C TRP A 549 19.42 -26.31 11.02
N THR A 550 19.99 -26.49 9.84
CA THR A 550 21.06 -25.68 9.26
C THR A 550 20.44 -24.61 8.38
N ILE A 551 20.78 -23.35 8.66
CA ILE A 551 20.30 -22.20 7.90
C ILE A 551 21.31 -21.85 6.81
N ILE A 552 20.82 -21.68 5.58
CA ILE A 552 21.57 -21.13 4.45
C ILE A 552 20.88 -19.87 3.92
N THR A 553 21.67 -19.02 3.27
CA THR A 553 21.25 -17.75 2.64
C THR A 553 21.80 -17.67 1.23
N GLU A 554 21.37 -16.66 0.47
CA GLU A 554 21.89 -16.38 -0.87
C GLU A 554 23.40 -16.06 -0.89
N ASN A 555 23.97 -15.72 0.28
CA ASN A 555 25.39 -15.39 0.46
C ASN A 555 26.25 -16.58 0.91
N ASN A 556 25.68 -17.78 1.06
CA ASN A 556 26.46 -18.96 1.43
C ASN A 556 27.28 -19.46 0.24
N ASP A 557 28.62 -19.46 0.37
CA ASP A 557 29.54 -19.90 -0.69
C ASP A 557 30.00 -21.37 -0.56
N ASP A 558 29.78 -22.00 0.60
CA ASP A 558 30.18 -23.39 0.90
C ASP A 558 29.03 -24.40 0.69
N LEU A 559 28.19 -24.21 -0.35
CA LEU A 559 26.99 -25.03 -0.58
C LEU A 559 27.32 -26.53 -0.69
N ASP A 560 28.39 -26.91 -1.39
CA ASP A 560 28.83 -28.31 -1.54
C ASP A 560 29.06 -29.01 -0.18
N LYS A 561 29.56 -28.27 0.82
CA LYS A 561 29.79 -28.84 2.17
C LYS A 561 28.49 -28.97 2.96
N VAL A 562 27.57 -28.04 2.77
CA VAL A 562 26.27 -28.02 3.47
C VAL A 562 25.38 -29.15 2.96
N PHE A 563 25.41 -29.42 1.65
CA PHE A 563 24.60 -30.46 1.00
C PHE A 563 25.32 -31.82 0.84
N ALA A 564 26.57 -31.96 1.30
CA ALA A 564 27.35 -33.21 1.21
C ALA A 564 26.66 -34.42 1.86
N SER A 565 25.88 -34.21 2.93
CA SER A 565 25.15 -35.29 3.61
C SER A 565 23.92 -35.77 2.86
N LEU A 566 23.38 -34.97 1.93
CA LEU A 566 22.22 -35.31 1.10
C LEU A 566 22.65 -36.08 -0.17
N THR A 567 23.82 -35.75 -0.71
CA THR A 567 24.35 -36.40 -1.93
C THR A 567 24.94 -37.80 -1.67
N GLU A 568 25.43 -38.12 -0.46
CA GLU A 568 25.87 -39.48 -0.11
C GLU A 568 24.72 -40.52 0.00
N GLY A 569 23.46 -40.07 0.06
CA GLY A 569 22.27 -40.92 0.14
C GLY A 569 21.78 -41.46 -1.22
N MET A 570 22.19 -40.85 -2.34
CA MET A 570 21.71 -41.19 -3.69
C MET A 570 22.51 -42.34 -4.37
N GLU A 571 23.61 -42.82 -3.77
CA GLU A 571 24.43 -43.93 -4.30
C GLU A 571 24.30 -45.27 -3.52
N ARG A 572 23.23 -45.49 -2.73
CA ARG A 572 23.01 -46.78 -2.04
C ARG A 572 21.74 -47.53 -2.40
#